data_AF-A0A521W1H5-F1
#
_entry.id   AF-A0A521W1H5-F1
#
_cell.length_a   1.000
_cell.length_b   1.000
_cell.length_c   1.000
_cell.angle_alpha   90.00
_cell.angle_beta   90.00
_cell.angle_gamma   90.00
#
_symmetry.space_group_name_H-M   'P 1'
#
loop_
_entity.id
_entity.type
_entity.pdbx_description
1 polymer ?
#
loop_
_entity_poly.entity_id
_entity_poly.type
_entity_poly.pdbx_seq_one_letter_code
_entity_poly.pdbx_strand_id
1 'polypeptide(L)'
;MPGLPLARRRLDPLCSRIIDWRTRRVTEPATSLASQRRVEGVAFLAGYIACIPAANWLIQHAGTVCVPQGPCLVPVAPGLMAPSGVLMVGLALVLRDLVQRRLGIGFGLAAIAAGAALSALLAPPALVLASTVAFLLSELADFAVYTPLQRRGLVRAVLLSSLVGLVADSIVFLWLAFGSLDFLAGQIVGKAWMVLATVPAIDWLRRRDARLGLA
;
A
#
# COMPACT_ATOMS: atom_id res chain seq x y z
N MET A 1 -24.98 36.34 -61.62
CA MET A 1 -25.55 35.87 -60.33
C MET A 1 -24.39 35.44 -59.43
N PRO A 2 -24.38 35.90 -58.16
CA PRO A 2 -23.26 35.76 -57.23
C PRO A 2 -23.22 34.40 -56.52
N GLY A 3 -22.07 34.11 -55.90
CA GLY A 3 -21.60 32.80 -55.50
C GLY A 3 -22.28 32.11 -54.31
N LEU A 4 -22.20 30.79 -54.33
CA LEU A 4 -22.57 29.88 -53.25
C LEU A 4 -21.53 29.93 -52.11
N PRO A 5 -21.95 30.10 -50.85
CA PRO A 5 -21.04 30.06 -49.71
C PRO A 5 -20.69 28.62 -49.33
N LEU A 6 -19.39 28.31 -49.32
CA LEU A 6 -18.82 27.12 -48.71
C LEU A 6 -19.08 27.14 -47.19
N ALA A 7 -20.00 26.30 -46.73
CA ALA A 7 -20.25 26.06 -45.32
C ALA A 7 -19.00 25.45 -44.65
N ARG A 8 -18.24 26.27 -43.91
CA ARG A 8 -17.23 25.79 -42.97
C ARG A 8 -17.96 25.07 -41.83
N ARG A 9 -17.93 23.74 -41.83
CA ARG A 9 -18.26 22.95 -40.63
C ARG A 9 -17.26 23.33 -39.53
N ARG A 10 -17.74 24.04 -38.50
CA ARG A 10 -17.07 24.09 -37.20
C ARG A 10 -17.04 22.67 -36.66
N LEU A 11 -15.84 22.13 -36.48
CA LEU A 11 -15.64 20.92 -35.70
C LEU A 11 -15.69 21.32 -34.22
N ASP A 12 -16.63 20.74 -33.48
CA ASP A 12 -16.77 20.95 -32.05
C ASP A 12 -15.56 20.39 -31.29
N PRO A 13 -14.91 21.14 -30.38
CA PRO A 13 -13.70 20.71 -29.68
C PRO A 13 -13.93 19.70 -28.54
N LEU A 14 -15.16 19.18 -28.38
CA LEU A 14 -15.53 18.35 -27.21
C LEU A 14 -15.52 16.84 -27.45
N CYS A 15 -15.18 16.36 -28.65
CA CYS A 15 -15.23 14.92 -28.97
C CYS A 15 -14.03 14.42 -29.78
N SER A 16 -12.79 14.71 -29.34
CA SER A 16 -11.59 14.17 -29.99
C SER A 16 -11.08 12.91 -29.28
N ARG A 17 -11.85 11.82 -29.33
CA ARG A 17 -11.23 10.48 -29.23
C ARG A 17 -10.46 10.25 -30.53
N ILE A 18 -9.16 10.47 -30.51
CA ILE A 18 -8.29 10.13 -31.64
C ILE A 18 -8.17 8.60 -31.65
N ILE A 19 -8.78 7.98 -32.66
CA ILE A 19 -8.57 6.56 -32.96
C ILE A 19 -7.30 6.47 -33.78
N ASP A 20 -6.23 5.92 -33.21
CA ASP A 20 -5.08 5.51 -34.00
C ASP A 20 -5.46 4.23 -34.78
N TRP A 21 -5.87 4.41 -36.03
CA TRP A 21 -6.28 3.33 -36.95
C TRP A 21 -5.15 2.33 -37.24
N ARG A 22 -3.89 2.68 -36.94
CA ARG A 22 -2.73 1.82 -37.14
C ARG A 22 -2.52 0.84 -35.98
N THR A 23 -2.95 1.20 -34.78
CA THR A 23 -2.79 0.37 -33.57
C THR A 23 -4.11 -0.05 -32.91
N ARG A 24 -5.26 0.39 -33.45
CA ARG A 24 -6.59 0.27 -32.82
C ARG A 24 -6.60 0.71 -31.35
N ARG A 25 -5.78 1.71 -30.99
CA ARG A 25 -5.78 2.27 -29.63
C ARG A 25 -6.58 3.56 -29.58
N VAL A 26 -7.51 3.60 -28.64
CA VAL A 26 -8.16 4.84 -28.22
C VAL A 26 -7.18 5.50 -27.24
N THR A 27 -6.61 6.64 -27.61
CA THR A 27 -5.83 7.46 -26.67
C THR A 27 -6.81 8.20 -25.76
N GLU A 28 -6.86 7.83 -24.49
CA GLU A 28 -7.63 8.58 -23.50
C GLU A 28 -7.03 9.98 -23.27
N PRO A 29 -7.86 11.02 -23.07
CA PRO A 29 -7.36 12.37 -22.83
C PRO A 29 -6.52 12.41 -21.55
N ALA A 30 -5.40 13.14 -21.56
CA ALA A 30 -4.44 13.21 -20.44
C ALA A 30 -5.08 13.59 -19.08
N THR A 31 -6.17 14.34 -19.11
CA THR A 31 -6.97 14.72 -17.92
C THR A 31 -7.66 13.53 -17.25
N SER A 32 -8.08 12.51 -18.01
CA SER A 32 -8.74 11.31 -17.48
C SER A 32 -7.76 10.39 -16.75
N LEU A 33 -6.56 10.19 -17.30
CA LEU A 33 -5.50 9.38 -16.68
C LEU A 33 -4.98 10.01 -15.38
N ALA A 34 -4.84 11.34 -15.35
CA ALA A 34 -4.46 12.07 -14.14
C ALA A 34 -5.53 11.94 -13.04
N SER A 35 -6.81 12.07 -13.41
CA SER A 35 -7.93 11.85 -12.49
C SER A 35 -7.95 10.42 -11.94
N GLN A 36 -7.78 9.43 -12.81
CA GLN A 36 -7.76 8.01 -12.44
C GLN A 36 -6.60 7.69 -11.48
N ARG A 37 -5.38 8.18 -11.76
CA ARG A 37 -4.24 8.05 -10.84
C ARG A 37 -4.55 8.62 -9.46
N ARG A 38 -5.20 9.77 -9.40
CA ARG A 38 -5.57 10.41 -8.14
C ARG A 38 -6.61 9.60 -7.38
N VAL A 39 -7.65 9.11 -8.04
CA VAL A 39 -8.69 8.27 -7.43
C VAL A 39 -8.09 6.98 -6.87
N GLU A 40 -7.26 6.29 -7.65
CA GLU A 40 -6.57 5.09 -7.19
C GLU A 40 -5.66 5.38 -6.00
N GLY A 41 -4.90 6.47 -6.05
CA GLY A 41 -4.05 6.89 -4.95
C GLY A 41 -4.82 7.19 -3.66
N VAL A 42 -5.97 7.84 -3.76
CA VAL A 42 -6.85 8.09 -2.60
C VAL A 42 -7.43 6.78 -2.06
N ALA A 43 -7.80 5.83 -2.93
CA ALA A 43 -8.26 4.51 -2.51
C ALA A 43 -7.17 3.74 -1.76
N PHE A 44 -5.92 3.75 -2.26
CA PHE A 44 -4.79 3.14 -1.57
C PHE A 44 -4.49 3.81 -0.22
N LEU A 45 -4.60 5.15 -0.16
CA LEU A 45 -4.40 5.88 1.08
C LEU A 45 -5.46 5.52 2.12
N ALA A 46 -6.73 5.47 1.72
CA ALA A 46 -7.82 5.07 2.60
C ALA A 46 -7.62 3.62 3.11
N GLY A 47 -7.22 2.71 2.22
CA GLY A 47 -6.91 1.32 2.59
C GLY A 47 -5.74 1.21 3.56
N TYR A 48 -4.64 1.93 3.30
CA TYR A 48 -3.49 1.99 4.20
C TYR A 48 -3.87 2.51 5.58
N ILE A 49 -4.59 3.63 5.65
CA ILE A 49 -5.07 4.21 6.90
C ILE A 49 -6.02 3.25 7.63
N ALA A 50 -6.87 2.53 6.91
CA ALA A 50 -7.79 1.55 7.50
C ALA A 50 -7.08 0.30 8.05
N CYS A 51 -5.89 -0.05 7.56
CA CYS A 51 -5.12 -1.19 8.07
C CYS A 51 -4.74 -1.02 9.54
N ILE A 52 -4.55 0.22 10.02
CA ILE A 52 -4.09 0.51 11.39
C ILE A 52 -5.17 0.22 12.45
N PRO A 53 -6.40 0.79 12.36
CA PRO A 53 -7.49 0.39 13.26
C PRO A 53 -7.88 -1.07 13.07
N ALA A 54 -7.85 -1.59 11.83
CA ALA A 54 -8.15 -3.00 11.57
C ALA A 54 -7.14 -3.93 12.27
N ALA A 55 -5.85 -3.62 12.23
CA ALA A 55 -4.82 -4.39 12.93
C ALA A 55 -5.08 -4.44 14.44
N ASN A 56 -5.34 -3.29 15.06
CA ASN A 56 -5.62 -3.19 16.49
C ASN A 56 -6.90 -3.94 16.86
N TRP A 57 -7.95 -3.81 16.06
CA TRP A 57 -9.21 -4.51 16.28
C TRP A 57 -9.04 -6.04 16.19
N LEU A 58 -8.34 -6.53 15.15
CA LEU A 58 -8.06 -7.94 14.97
C LEU A 58 -7.29 -8.50 16.17
N ILE A 59 -6.22 -7.82 16.61
CA ILE A 59 -5.40 -8.24 17.76
C ILE A 59 -6.26 -8.41 19.02
N GLN A 60 -7.33 -7.64 19.18
CA GLN A 60 -8.16 -7.67 20.38
C GLN A 60 -9.38 -8.62 20.27
N HIS A 61 -9.87 -8.92 19.06
CA HIS A 61 -11.20 -9.54 18.91
C HIS A 61 -11.23 -10.78 18.00
N ALA A 62 -10.24 -10.98 17.12
CA ALA A 62 -10.34 -11.99 16.08
C ALA A 62 -9.04 -12.77 15.90
N GLY A 63 -9.13 -14.09 16.01
CA GLY A 63 -8.04 -15.04 15.79
C GLY A 63 -8.55 -16.46 15.95
N THR A 64 -7.70 -17.45 15.68
CA THR A 64 -8.02 -18.85 15.97
C THR A 64 -7.93 -19.15 17.45
N VAL A 65 -7.08 -18.42 18.18
CA VAL A 65 -6.90 -18.53 19.64
C VAL A 65 -6.78 -17.13 20.20
N CYS A 66 -7.61 -16.75 21.16
CA CYS A 66 -7.50 -15.48 21.88
C CYS A 66 -7.06 -15.72 23.31
N VAL A 67 -5.89 -15.18 23.68
CA VAL A 67 -5.34 -15.33 25.02
C VAL A 67 -6.12 -14.43 25.99
N PRO A 68 -6.55 -14.93 27.16
CA PRO A 68 -7.17 -14.06 28.17
C PRO A 68 -6.27 -12.87 28.51
N GLN A 69 -6.84 -11.65 28.45
CA GLN A 69 -6.10 -10.39 28.66
C GLN A 69 -4.88 -10.21 27.74
N GLY A 70 -4.83 -10.91 26.61
CA GLY A 70 -3.75 -10.90 25.64
C GLY A 70 -4.25 -10.79 24.19
N PRO A 71 -3.36 -10.96 23.21
CA PRO A 71 -3.73 -10.86 21.80
C PRO A 71 -4.48 -12.10 21.30
N CYS A 72 -5.34 -11.88 20.32
CA CYS A 72 -5.82 -12.90 19.41
C CYS A 72 -4.74 -13.26 18.39
N LEU A 73 -4.54 -14.56 18.22
CA LEU A 73 -3.48 -15.18 17.43
C LEU A 73 -4.06 -15.94 16.25
N VAL A 74 -3.28 -16.02 15.18
CA VAL A 74 -3.55 -16.85 14.00
C VAL A 74 -2.34 -17.74 13.68
N PRO A 75 -2.55 -18.94 13.14
CA PRO A 75 -1.46 -19.79 12.69
C PRO A 75 -0.87 -19.22 11.41
N VAL A 76 0.47 -19.12 11.37
CA VAL A 76 1.20 -18.62 10.19
C VAL A 76 2.11 -19.68 9.57
N ALA A 77 2.46 -20.71 10.34
CA ALA A 77 3.14 -21.92 9.88
C ALA A 77 2.96 -23.03 10.95
N PRO A 78 3.28 -24.30 10.66
CA PRO A 78 3.23 -25.37 11.66
C PRO A 78 4.05 -25.00 12.90
N GLY A 79 3.40 -24.96 14.07
CA GLY A 79 4.02 -24.58 15.34
C GLY A 79 4.32 -23.09 15.51
N LEU A 80 3.95 -22.22 14.55
CA LEU A 80 4.15 -20.77 14.63
C LEU A 80 2.81 -20.04 14.65
N MET A 81 2.60 -19.29 15.73
CA MET A 81 1.47 -18.38 15.91
C MET A 81 1.96 -16.94 15.85
N ALA A 82 1.11 -16.03 15.39
CA ALA A 82 1.38 -14.60 15.40
C ALA A 82 0.12 -13.82 15.79
N PRO A 83 0.23 -12.61 16.34
CA PRO A 83 -0.91 -11.73 16.54
C PRO A 83 -1.68 -11.54 15.24
N SER A 84 -3.00 -11.65 15.25
CA SER A 84 -3.82 -11.60 14.03
C SER A 84 -3.65 -10.31 13.22
N GLY A 85 -3.33 -9.19 13.87
CA GLY A 85 -3.06 -7.91 13.22
C GLY A 85 -1.84 -7.89 12.30
N VAL A 86 -0.93 -8.88 12.38
CA VAL A 86 0.26 -8.95 11.49
C VAL A 86 -0.11 -8.99 10.01
N LEU A 87 -1.28 -9.53 9.67
CA LEU A 87 -1.78 -9.55 8.31
C LEU A 87 -2.03 -8.12 7.81
N MET A 88 -2.69 -7.29 8.60
CA MET A 88 -2.97 -5.91 8.23
C MET A 88 -1.69 -5.06 8.18
N VAL A 89 -0.71 -5.35 9.04
CA VAL A 89 0.62 -4.71 8.98
C VAL A 89 1.34 -5.05 7.66
N GLY A 90 1.32 -6.32 7.24
CA GLY A 90 1.89 -6.73 5.95
C GLY A 90 1.20 -6.08 4.76
N LEU A 91 -0.13 -5.92 4.81
CA LEU A 91 -0.90 -5.21 3.79
C LEU A 91 -0.60 -3.71 3.76
N ALA A 92 -0.42 -3.07 4.93
CA ALA A 92 -0.13 -1.65 5.04
C ALA A 92 1.15 -1.25 4.30
N LEU A 93 2.23 -2.04 4.46
CA LEU A 93 3.51 -1.81 3.76
C LEU A 93 3.32 -1.71 2.25
N VAL A 94 2.60 -2.68 1.68
CA VAL A 94 2.29 -2.72 0.24
C VAL A 94 1.41 -1.54 -0.18
N LEU A 95 0.37 -1.23 0.59
CA LEU A 95 -0.54 -0.13 0.25
C LEU A 95 0.18 1.22 0.30
N ARG A 96 1.13 1.43 1.24
CA ARG A 96 1.90 2.67 1.28
C ARG A 96 2.78 2.85 0.05
N ASP A 97 3.39 1.78 -0.45
CA ASP A 97 4.11 1.81 -1.73
C ASP A 97 3.23 2.27 -2.89
N LEU A 98 1.98 1.81 -2.92
CA LEU A 98 1.00 2.20 -3.92
C LEU A 98 0.52 3.65 -3.74
N VAL A 99 0.39 4.15 -2.51
CA VAL A 99 0.15 5.57 -2.22
C VAL A 99 1.27 6.41 -2.83
N GLN A 100 2.53 6.06 -2.54
CA GLN A 100 3.67 6.78 -3.10
C GLN A 100 3.71 6.70 -4.63
N ARG A 101 3.40 5.53 -5.21
CA ARG A 101 3.36 5.34 -6.67
C ARG A 101 2.34 6.26 -7.36
N ARG A 102 1.17 6.45 -6.75
CA ARG A 102 0.05 7.18 -7.37
C ARG A 102 0.02 8.65 -7.04
N LEU A 103 0.34 9.01 -5.79
CA LEU A 103 0.23 10.37 -5.27
C LEU A 103 1.60 11.04 -5.05
N GLY A 104 2.69 10.27 -5.08
CA GLY A 104 4.05 10.77 -4.94
C GLY A 104 4.61 10.74 -3.52
N ILE A 105 5.88 11.16 -3.41
CA ILE A 105 6.70 11.13 -2.18
C ILE A 105 6.04 11.89 -1.03
N GLY A 106 5.52 13.09 -1.28
CA GLY A 106 4.92 13.93 -0.24
C GLY A 106 3.70 13.28 0.42
N PHE A 107 2.82 12.67 -0.37
CA PHE A 107 1.67 11.91 0.16
C PHE A 107 2.10 10.65 0.89
N GLY A 108 3.14 9.95 0.41
CA GLY A 108 3.72 8.81 1.13
C GLY A 108 4.20 9.20 2.53
N LEU A 109 5.01 10.26 2.66
CA LEU A 109 5.50 10.74 3.96
C LEU A 109 4.36 11.23 4.86
N ALA A 110 3.39 11.94 4.31
CA ALA A 110 2.21 12.38 5.06
C ALA A 110 1.38 11.19 5.57
N ALA A 111 1.23 10.14 4.75
CA ALA A 111 0.56 8.91 5.15
C ALA A 111 1.32 8.22 6.29
N ILE A 112 2.65 8.15 6.24
CA ILE A 112 3.47 7.59 7.33
C ILE A 112 3.25 8.38 8.63
N ALA A 113 3.30 9.72 8.58
CA ALA A 113 3.07 10.56 9.75
C ALA A 113 1.66 10.38 10.33
N ALA A 114 0.64 10.37 9.48
CA ALA A 114 -0.75 10.12 9.89
C ALA A 114 -0.92 8.72 10.48
N GLY A 115 -0.29 7.72 9.86
CA GLY A 115 -0.34 6.34 10.32
C GLY A 115 0.34 6.16 11.68
N ALA A 116 1.47 6.81 11.91
CA ALA A 116 2.16 6.81 13.21
C ALA A 116 1.30 7.47 14.29
N ALA A 117 0.65 8.60 13.98
CA ALA A 117 -0.30 9.23 14.89
C ALA A 117 -1.48 8.30 15.24
N LEU A 118 -2.06 7.63 14.24
CA LEU A 118 -3.13 6.65 14.47
C LEU A 118 -2.65 5.43 15.27
N SER A 119 -1.43 4.94 15.01
CA SER A 119 -0.82 3.86 15.78
C SER A 119 -0.68 4.26 17.25
N ALA A 120 -0.25 5.50 17.53
CA ALA A 120 -0.15 6.02 18.88
C ALA A 120 -1.50 6.16 19.59
N LEU A 121 -2.55 6.56 18.85
CA LEU A 121 -3.89 6.78 19.41
C LEU A 121 -4.66 5.48 19.66
N LEU A 122 -4.42 4.44 18.86
CA LEU A 122 -5.22 3.22 18.85
C LEU A 122 -4.55 2.03 19.54
N ALA A 123 -3.23 2.10 19.74
CA ALA A 123 -2.52 1.04 20.43
C ALA A 123 -2.91 0.97 21.92
N PRO A 124 -2.92 -0.22 22.52
CA PRO A 124 -3.08 -0.36 23.96
C PRO A 124 -2.02 0.46 24.72
N PRO A 125 -2.34 1.11 25.86
CA PRO A 125 -1.42 2.04 26.54
C PRO A 125 -0.02 1.48 26.80
N ALA A 126 0.09 0.18 27.13
CA ALA A 126 1.35 -0.50 27.37
C ALA A 126 2.22 -0.68 26.10
N LEU A 127 1.60 -0.64 24.92
CA LEU A 127 2.26 -0.89 23.63
C LEU A 127 2.43 0.38 22.78
N VAL A 128 1.82 1.51 23.16
CA VAL A 128 1.82 2.77 22.38
C VAL A 128 3.23 3.15 21.90
N LEU A 129 4.21 3.15 22.81
CA LEU A 129 5.58 3.54 22.44
C LEU A 129 6.18 2.54 21.44
N ALA A 130 6.08 1.25 21.73
CA ALA A 130 6.65 0.19 20.89
C ALA A 130 5.99 0.17 19.50
N SER A 131 4.65 0.23 19.42
CA SER A 131 3.90 0.22 18.17
C SER A 131 4.16 1.46 17.33
N THR A 132 4.22 2.64 17.95
CA THR A 132 4.44 3.90 17.23
C THR A 132 5.84 3.97 16.66
N VAL A 133 6.86 3.63 17.47
CA VAL A 133 8.26 3.65 17.04
C VAL A 133 8.53 2.59 16.00
N ALA A 134 8.05 1.36 16.20
CA ALA A 134 8.20 0.28 15.23
C ALA A 134 7.54 0.62 13.89
N PHE A 135 6.29 1.10 13.92
CA PHE A 135 5.56 1.51 12.72
C PHE A 135 6.30 2.62 11.97
N LEU A 136 6.69 3.69 12.68
CA LEU A 136 7.35 4.83 12.06
C LEU A 136 8.69 4.44 11.42
N LEU A 137 9.53 3.70 12.13
CA LEU A 137 10.84 3.28 11.61
C LEU A 137 10.71 2.27 10.47
N SER A 138 9.78 1.32 10.60
CA SER A 138 9.46 0.34 9.55
C SER A 138 9.03 1.02 8.25
N GLU A 139 8.04 1.90 8.34
CA GLU A 139 7.48 2.59 7.18
C GLU A 139 8.51 3.52 6.52
N LEU A 140 9.34 4.20 7.31
CA LEU A 140 10.44 5.02 6.77
C LEU A 140 11.52 4.17 6.09
N ALA A 141 11.87 3.01 6.67
CA ALA A 141 12.86 2.11 6.10
C ALA A 141 12.38 1.51 4.78
N ASP A 142 11.15 1.01 4.74
CA ASP A 142 10.53 0.53 3.51
C ASP A 142 10.43 1.68 2.49
N PHE A 143 9.98 2.88 2.87
CA PHE A 143 9.92 4.04 1.97
C PHE A 143 11.28 4.37 1.34
N ALA A 144 12.35 4.36 2.14
CA ALA A 144 13.71 4.60 1.68
C ALA A 144 14.17 3.56 0.65
N VAL A 145 13.78 2.29 0.82
CA VAL A 145 14.11 1.19 -0.10
C VAL A 145 13.24 1.23 -1.36
N TYR A 146 11.93 1.47 -1.21
CA TYR A 146 10.99 1.51 -2.32
C TYR A 146 11.29 2.66 -3.29
N THR A 147 11.59 3.84 -2.76
CA THR A 147 11.74 5.08 -3.54
C THR A 147 12.69 4.96 -4.74
N PRO A 148 13.94 4.47 -4.61
CA PRO A 148 14.83 4.27 -5.75
C PRO A 148 14.47 3.02 -6.55
N LEU A 149 13.94 1.98 -5.90
CA LEU A 149 13.75 0.67 -6.50
C LEU A 149 12.52 0.59 -7.42
N GLN A 150 11.49 1.42 -7.19
CA GLN A 150 10.30 1.47 -8.04
C GLN A 150 10.61 1.78 -9.51
N ARG A 151 11.73 2.48 -9.79
CA ARG A 151 12.22 2.76 -11.14
C ARG A 151 12.82 1.53 -11.84
N ARG A 152 13.24 0.51 -11.08
CA ARG A 152 13.84 -0.74 -11.56
C ARG A 152 12.84 -1.89 -11.67
N GLY A 153 11.59 -1.67 -11.24
CA GLY A 153 10.46 -2.59 -11.42
C GLY A 153 9.55 -2.68 -10.19
N LEU A 154 8.24 -2.47 -10.39
CA LEU A 154 7.25 -2.37 -9.32
C LEU A 154 7.22 -3.59 -8.37
N VAL A 155 7.08 -4.80 -8.90
CA VAL A 155 6.94 -6.02 -8.07
C VAL A 155 8.18 -6.23 -7.18
N ARG A 156 9.38 -6.03 -7.74
CA ARG A 156 10.64 -6.14 -6.98
C ARG A 156 10.75 -5.05 -5.93
N ALA A 157 10.32 -3.83 -6.27
CA ALA A 157 10.31 -2.71 -5.34
C ALA A 157 9.48 -3.03 -4.11
N VAL A 158 8.20 -3.37 -4.31
CA VAL A 158 7.26 -3.73 -3.23
C VAL A 158 7.79 -4.88 -2.38
N LEU A 159 8.27 -5.97 -3.00
CA LEU A 159 8.73 -7.13 -2.24
C LEU A 159 9.95 -6.82 -1.36
N LEU A 160 10.95 -6.10 -1.89
CA LEU A 160 12.17 -5.81 -1.15
C LEU A 160 11.97 -4.71 -0.11
N SER A 161 11.17 -3.70 -0.41
CA SER A 161 10.83 -2.66 0.55
C SER A 161 9.99 -3.23 1.71
N SER A 162 8.94 -3.99 1.39
CA SER A 162 8.10 -4.64 2.41
C SER A 162 8.88 -5.64 3.26
N LEU A 163 9.85 -6.36 2.69
CA LEU A 163 10.74 -7.24 3.47
C LEU A 163 11.56 -6.46 4.50
N VAL A 164 12.13 -5.32 4.11
CA VAL A 164 12.91 -4.48 5.03
C VAL A 164 11.99 -3.90 6.11
N GLY A 165 10.83 -3.37 5.72
CA GLY A 165 9.83 -2.83 6.64
C GLY A 165 9.37 -3.87 7.66
N LEU A 166 8.88 -5.03 7.22
CA LEU A 166 8.35 -6.05 8.13
C LEU A 166 9.41 -6.61 9.09
N VAL A 167 10.68 -6.70 8.67
CA VAL A 167 11.77 -7.14 9.55
C VAL A 167 12.07 -6.05 10.58
N ALA A 168 12.22 -4.79 10.15
CA ALA A 168 12.45 -3.66 11.04
C ALA A 168 11.31 -3.51 12.06
N ASP A 169 10.06 -3.55 11.60
CA ASP A 169 8.88 -3.50 12.46
C ASP A 169 8.91 -4.59 13.53
N SER A 170 9.15 -5.84 13.11
CA SER A 170 9.11 -6.98 14.03
C SER A 170 10.22 -6.94 15.07
N ILE A 171 11.43 -6.53 14.69
CA ILE A 171 12.56 -6.42 15.62
C ILE A 171 12.31 -5.27 16.60
N VAL A 172 12.01 -4.08 16.11
CA VAL A 172 11.84 -2.87 16.94
C VAL A 172 10.64 -3.06 17.87
N PHE A 173 9.52 -3.56 17.36
CA PHE A 173 8.32 -3.78 18.17
C PHE A 173 8.58 -4.77 19.29
N LEU A 174 9.11 -5.96 18.99
CA LEU A 174 9.31 -7.01 19.99
C LEU A 174 10.36 -6.60 21.03
N TRP A 175 11.45 -5.95 20.59
CA TRP A 175 12.49 -5.48 21.49
C TRP A 175 11.96 -4.40 22.46
N LEU A 176 11.19 -3.42 21.97
CA LEU A 176 10.62 -2.37 22.82
C LEU A 176 9.45 -2.85 23.69
N ALA A 177 8.60 -3.75 23.18
CA ALA A 177 7.42 -4.21 23.89
C ALA A 177 7.73 -5.30 24.94
N PHE A 178 8.67 -6.19 24.64
CA PHE A 178 8.90 -7.41 25.44
C PHE A 178 10.36 -7.61 25.85
N GLY A 179 11.31 -6.88 25.26
CA GLY A 179 12.75 -7.12 25.51
C GLY A 179 13.25 -8.47 24.99
N SER A 180 12.46 -9.18 24.17
CA SER A 180 12.81 -10.49 23.61
C SER A 180 12.43 -10.57 22.13
N LEU A 181 13.04 -11.51 21.39
CA LEU A 181 12.76 -11.76 19.98
C LEU A 181 12.12 -13.15 19.75
N ASP A 182 11.58 -13.78 20.79
CA ASP A 182 11.08 -15.16 20.72
C ASP A 182 9.94 -15.31 19.71
N PHE A 183 9.14 -14.26 19.53
CA PHE A 183 8.01 -14.22 18.60
C PHE A 183 8.38 -13.68 17.21
N LEU A 184 9.67 -13.47 16.92
CA LEU A 184 10.12 -12.83 15.69
C LEU A 184 9.74 -13.62 14.44
N ALA A 185 9.93 -14.95 14.47
CA ALA A 185 9.62 -15.80 13.33
C ALA A 185 8.13 -15.73 12.94
N GLY A 186 7.23 -15.80 13.92
CA GLY A 186 5.79 -15.70 13.69
C GLY A 186 5.40 -14.35 13.08
N GLN A 187 5.96 -13.26 13.61
CA GLN A 187 5.71 -11.90 13.12
C GLN A 187 6.17 -11.72 11.66
N ILE A 188 7.39 -12.15 11.34
CA ILE A 188 7.94 -12.06 9.99
C ILE A 188 7.12 -12.89 9.01
N VAL A 189 6.85 -14.15 9.33
CA VAL A 189 6.12 -15.07 8.44
C VAL A 189 4.68 -14.57 8.22
N GLY A 190 4.00 -14.13 9.28
CA GLY A 190 2.63 -13.60 9.17
C GLY A 190 2.53 -12.39 8.25
N LYS A 191 3.42 -11.40 8.41
CA LYS A 191 3.46 -10.22 7.53
C LYS A 191 3.83 -10.61 6.11
N ALA A 192 4.83 -11.48 5.94
CA ALA A 192 5.31 -11.93 4.64
C ALA A 192 4.22 -12.65 3.83
N TRP A 193 3.38 -13.48 4.47
CA TRP A 193 2.25 -14.10 3.78
C TRP A 193 1.32 -13.09 3.14
N MET A 194 1.03 -11.99 3.85
CA MET A 194 0.15 -10.96 3.29
C MET A 194 0.83 -10.20 2.15
N VAL A 195 2.10 -9.85 2.29
CA VAL A 195 2.88 -9.24 1.20
C VAL A 195 2.86 -10.15 -0.04
N LEU A 196 3.14 -11.44 0.13
CA LEU A 196 3.14 -12.42 -0.96
C LEU A 196 1.74 -12.58 -1.59
N ALA A 197 0.68 -12.57 -0.79
CA ALA A 197 -0.70 -12.64 -1.28
C ALA A 197 -1.06 -11.46 -2.19
N THR A 198 -0.43 -10.29 -2.01
CA THR A 198 -0.66 -9.14 -2.90
C THR A 198 0.04 -9.25 -4.25
N VAL A 199 1.06 -10.11 -4.41
CA VAL A 199 1.92 -10.17 -5.61
C VAL A 199 1.13 -10.29 -6.92
N PRO A 200 0.11 -11.17 -7.05
CA PRO A 200 -0.67 -11.26 -8.28
C PRO A 200 -1.38 -9.93 -8.63
N ALA A 201 -1.89 -9.22 -7.63
CA ALA A 201 -2.54 -7.91 -7.82
C ALA A 201 -1.53 -6.84 -8.24
N ILE A 202 -0.33 -6.84 -7.63
CA ILE A 202 0.75 -5.91 -7.99
C ILE A 202 1.28 -6.18 -9.41
N ASP A 203 1.43 -7.45 -9.81
CA ASP A 203 1.83 -7.79 -11.17
C ASP A 203 0.76 -7.40 -12.20
N TRP A 204 -0.52 -7.62 -11.88
CA TRP A 204 -1.62 -7.15 -12.71
C TRP A 204 -1.61 -5.62 -12.85
N LEU A 205 -1.44 -4.90 -11.74
CA LEU A 205 -1.37 -3.44 -11.72
C LEU A 205 -0.22 -2.93 -12.60
N ARG A 206 0.97 -3.54 -12.48
CA ARG A 206 2.14 -3.23 -13.31
C ARG A 206 1.83 -3.38 -14.80
N ARG A 207 1.23 -4.50 -15.20
CA ARG A 207 0.88 -4.76 -16.61
C ARG A 207 -0.19 -3.80 -17.11
N ARG A 208 -1.17 -3.48 -16.28
CA ARG A 208 -2.22 -2.50 -16.58
C ARG A 208 -1.62 -1.11 -16.78
N ASP A 209 -0.73 -0.68 -15.89
CA ASP A 209 -0.06 0.62 -15.98
C ASP A 209 0.74 0.77 -17.27
N ALA A 210 1.49 -0.28 -17.64
CA ALA A 210 2.24 -0.30 -18.90
C ALA A 210 1.33 -0.18 -20.12
N ARG A 211 0.14 -0.80 -20.10
CA ARG A 211 -0.85 -0.69 -21.19
C ARG A 211 -1.50 0.70 -21.28
N LEU A 212 -1.73 1.35 -20.14
CA LEU A 212 -2.39 2.65 -20.04
C LEU A 212 -1.43 3.84 -20.11
N GLY A 213 -0.12 3.61 -20.15
CA GLY A 213 0.88 4.69 -20.08
C GLY A 213 0.97 5.34 -18.71
N LEU A 214 0.55 4.62 -17.65
CA LEU A 214 0.60 5.07 -16.26
C LEU A 214 1.89 4.64 -15.53
N ALA A 215 2.82 3.99 -16.22
CA ALA A 215 4.05 3.44 -15.66
C ALA A 215 4.99 4.51 -15.10
#